data_AF-A0AAD4RXQ4-F1
#
_entry.id   AF-A0AAD4RXQ4-F1
#
_cell.length_a   1.000
_cell.length_b   1.000
_cell.length_c   1.000
_cell.angle_alpha   90.00
_cell.angle_beta   90.00
_cell.angle_gamma   90.00
#
_symmetry.space_group_name_H-M   'P 1'
#
loop_
_entity.id
_entity.type
_entity.pdbx_description
1 polymer ?
#
loop_
_entity_poly.entity_id
_entity_poly.type
_entity_poly.pdbx_seq_one_letter_code
_entity_poly.pdbx_strand_id
1 'polypeptide(L)'
;MVADKVQPHFNSKNSLSPPENKKGNQNLSDLFKSGVSLMGLKLLQTIQAEKFAGLSGEIQFIDRQLKSNTYKIVNLLGGSGRTIGYWTPKVGFSKSLNQNNMQKHYSVDDDDLANVTWPGGSKVTPKAMTLTIGVPYKTGFKEFMNVSRDKKNNSWKCENMQQFDAVVGDVTIIADRTRYVEFSQSYTNTGVHMIIRNENLTDRPWWFLGSWSKDLWFTTIAFFLSTGFAVWIFEKGKNPEFQGTLSQQLGKYLSFSFSISVFAHKEKLESNYSRFIVSLWSFAVYILMGCFIANLTSMLTVKNLQIDRVTGFVGYQNGSFVHDLLIKDLGYHPSKLIKLSTTQEYADALRNKSVSAIYDEIPYTKVFLAQYCSEFTIAGPIYPAGGFGF
;
A
#
# COMPACT_ATOMS: atom_id res chain seq x y z
N MET A 1 37.41 2.61 -21.73
CA MET A 1 38.16 1.48 -21.16
C MET A 1 37.35 0.23 -21.50
N VAL A 2 37.94 -0.73 -22.19
CA VAL A 2 37.25 -1.97 -22.59
C VAL A 2 38.05 -3.14 -22.02
N ALA A 3 37.35 -4.06 -21.37
CA ALA A 3 37.96 -5.29 -20.86
C ALA A 3 37.65 -6.42 -21.84
N ASP A 4 38.65 -6.79 -22.62
CA ASP A 4 38.50 -7.87 -23.59
C ASP A 4 38.86 -9.21 -22.94
N LYS A 5 37.97 -10.19 -23.12
CA LYS A 5 38.23 -11.57 -22.75
C LYS A 5 39.31 -12.12 -23.69
N VAL A 6 40.43 -12.57 -23.13
CA VAL A 6 41.48 -13.21 -23.94
C VAL A 6 40.92 -14.51 -24.51
N GLN A 7 40.67 -14.55 -25.82
CA GLN A 7 40.19 -15.76 -26.50
C GLN A 7 41.37 -16.61 -27.03
N PRO A 8 41.25 -17.95 -27.00
CA PRO A 8 42.29 -18.83 -27.54
C PRO A 8 42.28 -18.82 -29.08
N HIS A 9 43.46 -18.68 -29.67
CA HIS A 9 43.67 -18.80 -31.12
C HIS A 9 43.96 -20.27 -31.47
N PHE A 10 43.11 -20.91 -32.28
CA PHE A 10 43.31 -22.29 -32.75
C PHE A 10 44.05 -22.31 -34.10
N ASN A 11 45.05 -23.19 -34.22
CA ASN A 11 45.82 -23.42 -35.46
C ASN A 11 45.36 -24.73 -36.11
N SER A 12 44.95 -24.70 -37.37
CA SER A 12 44.16 -25.75 -38.03
C SER A 12 44.97 -26.92 -38.62
N LYS A 13 46.04 -27.38 -37.96
CA LYS A 13 46.99 -28.33 -38.56
C LYS A 13 47.07 -29.74 -37.96
N ASN A 14 46.10 -30.18 -37.17
CA ASN A 14 46.03 -31.59 -36.75
C ASN A 14 44.59 -32.14 -36.88
N SER A 15 44.27 -32.71 -38.04
CA SER A 15 43.09 -33.54 -38.22
C SER A 15 43.39 -34.97 -37.75
N LEU A 16 42.92 -35.34 -36.55
CA LEU A 16 42.81 -36.76 -36.18
C LEU A 16 41.53 -37.32 -36.81
N SER A 17 41.68 -38.32 -37.67
CA SER A 17 40.58 -39.15 -38.19
C SER A 17 39.95 -39.99 -37.07
N PRO A 18 38.62 -40.20 -37.05
CA PRO A 18 37.95 -41.00 -36.03
C PRO A 18 38.18 -42.51 -36.27
N PRO A 19 38.13 -43.35 -35.23
CA PRO A 19 38.38 -44.78 -35.37
C PRO A 19 37.16 -45.53 -35.93
N GLU A 20 37.42 -46.61 -36.65
CA GLU A 20 36.41 -47.50 -37.27
C GLU A 20 35.47 -48.16 -36.26
N ASN A 21 34.20 -48.23 -36.65
CA ASN A 21 33.07 -48.70 -35.86
C ASN A 21 32.91 -50.23 -35.98
N LYS A 22 33.01 -50.98 -34.87
CA LYS A 22 32.64 -52.41 -34.83
C LYS A 22 31.18 -52.58 -34.40
N LYS A 23 30.44 -53.31 -35.23
CA LYS A 23 29.01 -53.69 -35.14
C LYS A 23 28.56 -54.09 -33.73
N GLY A 24 27.45 -53.50 -33.29
CA GLY A 24 26.58 -53.99 -32.23
C GLY A 24 25.13 -53.61 -32.53
N ASN A 25 24.29 -54.60 -32.82
CA ASN A 25 22.86 -54.49 -33.10
C ASN A 25 22.11 -53.89 -31.90
N GLN A 26 21.54 -52.69 -32.04
CA GLN A 26 20.36 -52.25 -31.28
C GLN A 26 19.46 -51.42 -32.18
N ASN A 27 18.14 -51.68 -32.09
CA ASN A 27 17.10 -51.10 -32.94
C ASN A 27 17.18 -49.56 -32.99
N LEU A 28 17.39 -49.05 -34.19
CA LEU A 28 17.69 -47.65 -34.49
C LEU A 28 16.47 -46.71 -34.40
N SER A 29 15.27 -47.27 -34.18
CA SER A 29 13.99 -46.56 -34.27
C SER A 29 13.55 -45.81 -33.01
N ASP A 30 14.16 -46.08 -31.84
CA ASP A 30 13.82 -45.37 -30.59
C ASP A 30 14.87 -44.33 -30.16
N LEU A 31 15.98 -44.20 -30.91
CA LEU A 31 17.06 -43.25 -30.61
C LEU A 31 16.77 -41.81 -31.11
N PHE A 32 15.73 -41.63 -31.93
CA PHE A 32 15.37 -40.35 -32.55
C PHE A 32 14.02 -39.76 -32.08
N LYS A 33 13.31 -40.42 -31.15
CA LYS A 33 12.04 -39.88 -30.59
C LYS A 33 12.23 -38.74 -29.60
N SER A 34 13.44 -38.59 -29.05
CA SER A 34 13.88 -37.36 -28.40
C SER A 34 15.01 -36.85 -29.28
N GLY A 35 14.81 -35.73 -29.98
CA GLY A 35 15.75 -35.16 -30.97
C GLY A 35 17.11 -34.72 -30.40
N VAL A 36 17.52 -35.22 -29.23
CA VAL A 36 18.78 -34.94 -28.56
C VAL A 36 19.52 -36.26 -28.36
N SER A 37 20.65 -36.43 -29.04
CA SER A 37 21.53 -37.59 -28.88
C SER A 37 21.94 -37.77 -27.41
N LEU A 38 21.64 -38.95 -26.84
CA LEU A 38 22.09 -39.37 -25.50
C LEU A 38 23.63 -39.30 -25.37
N MET A 39 24.34 -39.47 -26.49
CA MET A 39 25.79 -39.36 -26.60
C MET A 39 26.25 -37.90 -26.51
N GLY A 40 25.46 -36.95 -27.02
CA GLY A 40 25.70 -35.52 -26.89
C GLY A 40 25.59 -35.04 -25.44
N LEU A 41 24.63 -35.54 -24.67
CA LEU A 41 24.51 -35.25 -23.24
C LEU A 41 25.69 -35.80 -22.44
N LYS A 42 26.11 -37.02 -22.74
CA LYS A 42 27.27 -37.64 -22.10
C LYS A 42 28.56 -36.89 -22.43
N LEU A 43 28.75 -36.50 -23.69
CA LEU A 43 29.88 -35.67 -24.13
C LEU A 43 29.88 -34.30 -23.45
N LEU A 44 28.72 -33.63 -23.36
CA LEU A 44 28.60 -32.35 -22.69
C LEU A 44 28.97 -32.44 -21.21
N GLN A 45 28.51 -33.50 -20.52
CA GLN A 45 28.87 -33.76 -19.13
C GLN A 45 30.38 -34.01 -18.97
N THR A 46 30.98 -34.78 -19.88
CA THR A 46 32.44 -35.01 -19.88
C THR A 46 33.22 -33.72 -20.11
N ILE A 47 32.84 -32.88 -21.08
CA ILE A 47 33.50 -31.59 -21.36
C ILE A 47 33.36 -30.61 -20.18
N GLN A 48 32.22 -30.63 -19.47
CA GLN A 48 32.00 -29.75 -18.31
C GLN A 48 32.78 -30.20 -17.07
N ALA A 49 32.98 -31.50 -16.89
CA ALA A 49 33.67 -32.06 -15.73
C ALA A 49 35.21 -31.98 -15.87
N GLU A 50 35.72 -31.99 -17.11
CA GLU A 50 37.15 -32.03 -17.39
C GLU A 50 37.85 -30.68 -17.26
N LYS A 51 39.11 -30.74 -16.84
CA LYS A 51 40.03 -29.58 -16.81
C LYS A 51 41.13 -29.82 -17.81
N PHE A 52 41.34 -28.87 -18.71
CA PHE A 52 42.39 -29.00 -19.73
C PHE A 52 43.31 -27.79 -19.74
N ALA A 53 44.60 -28.03 -19.95
CA ALA A 53 45.59 -26.98 -20.13
C ALA A 53 45.68 -26.62 -21.62
N GLY A 54 45.34 -25.38 -21.96
CA GLY A 54 45.48 -24.83 -23.31
C GLY A 54 46.51 -23.68 -23.37
N LEU A 55 46.70 -23.12 -24.57
CA LEU A 55 47.60 -21.98 -24.79
C LEU A 55 47.20 -20.71 -24.01
N SER A 56 45.93 -20.61 -23.62
CA SER A 56 45.39 -19.51 -22.80
C SER A 56 45.38 -19.81 -21.29
N GLY A 57 45.98 -20.94 -20.87
CA GLY A 57 46.00 -21.39 -19.48
C GLY A 57 45.04 -22.55 -19.21
N GLU A 58 44.80 -22.82 -17.92
CA GLU A 58 43.87 -23.85 -17.47
C GLU A 58 42.42 -23.45 -17.81
N ILE A 59 41.74 -24.31 -18.56
CA ILE A 59 40.37 -24.13 -18.97
C ILE A 59 39.47 -25.04 -18.13
N GLN A 60 38.49 -24.40 -17.49
CA GLN A 60 37.47 -25.05 -16.69
C GLN A 60 36.10 -24.44 -17.04
N PHE A 61 35.05 -25.27 -17.06
CA PHE A 61 33.68 -24.80 -17.23
C PHE A 61 32.94 -24.80 -15.88
N ILE A 62 32.23 -23.71 -15.57
CA ILE A 62 31.30 -23.61 -14.42
C ILE A 62 29.96 -23.13 -15.01
N ASP A 63 28.87 -23.82 -14.70
CA ASP A 63 27.51 -23.49 -15.19
C ASP A 63 27.44 -23.31 -16.72
N ARG A 64 28.11 -24.22 -17.45
CA ARG A 64 28.24 -24.21 -18.91
C ARG A 64 29.01 -23.02 -19.50
N GLN A 65 29.64 -22.19 -18.68
CA GLN A 65 30.46 -21.07 -19.12
C GLN A 65 31.94 -21.29 -18.85
N LEU A 66 32.78 -20.79 -19.77
CA LEU A 66 34.23 -20.79 -19.60
C LEU A 66 34.61 -19.91 -18.40
N LYS A 67 35.15 -20.52 -17.34
CA LYS A 67 35.71 -19.84 -16.18
C LYS A 67 36.95 -19.06 -16.62
N SER A 68 36.79 -17.75 -16.79
CA SER A 68 37.89 -16.87 -17.16
C SER A 68 38.58 -16.36 -15.90
N ASN A 69 39.81 -16.80 -15.69
CA ASN A 69 40.58 -16.46 -14.49
C ASN A 69 41.42 -15.17 -14.66
N THR A 70 41.43 -14.57 -15.86
CA THR A 70 42.30 -13.43 -16.17
C THR A 70 41.69 -12.56 -17.25
N TYR A 71 41.58 -11.27 -16.94
CA TYR A 71 41.07 -10.24 -17.84
C TYR A 71 42.19 -9.28 -18.20
N LYS A 72 42.29 -8.95 -19.49
CA LYS A 72 43.26 -7.99 -20.00
C LYS A 72 42.59 -6.62 -20.11
N ILE A 73 43.19 -5.61 -19.49
CA ILE A 73 42.65 -4.25 -19.45
C ILE A 73 43.39 -3.41 -20.49
N VAL A 74 42.64 -2.81 -21.41
CA VAL A 74 43.18 -2.03 -22.53
C VAL A 74 42.63 -0.61 -22.48
N ASN A 75 43.53 0.36 -22.63
CA ASN A 75 43.22 1.76 -22.87
C ASN A 75 43.32 2.06 -24.37
N LEU A 76 42.26 2.62 -24.97
CA LEU A 76 42.18 2.89 -26.40
C LEU A 76 42.55 4.36 -26.67
N LEU A 77 43.60 4.59 -27.46
CA LEU A 77 44.08 5.93 -27.80
C LEU A 77 44.27 6.05 -29.31
N GLY A 78 43.49 6.93 -29.95
CA GLY A 78 43.67 7.30 -31.37
C GLY A 78 43.71 6.13 -32.35
N GLY A 79 42.91 5.07 -32.11
CA GLY A 79 42.87 3.87 -32.95
C GLY A 79 43.85 2.75 -32.57
N SER A 80 44.74 2.99 -31.59
CA SER A 80 45.65 1.97 -31.06
C SER A 80 45.30 1.60 -29.61
N GLY A 81 45.26 0.31 -29.30
CA GLY A 81 45.00 -0.20 -27.95
C GLY A 81 46.29 -0.41 -27.17
N ARG A 82 46.47 0.31 -26.06
CA ARG A 82 47.56 0.10 -25.10
C ARG A 82 47.08 -0.76 -23.95
N THR A 83 47.75 -1.88 -23.69
CA THR A 83 47.48 -2.69 -22.50
C THR A 83 47.99 -1.96 -21.27
N ILE A 84 47.14 -1.81 -20.25
CA ILE A 84 47.47 -1.10 -19.01
C ILE A 84 47.59 -2.03 -17.80
N GLY A 85 47.07 -3.26 -17.90
CA GLY A 85 47.29 -4.29 -16.89
C GLY A 85 46.36 -5.46 -17.06
N TYR A 86 46.33 -6.31 -16.05
CA TYR A 86 45.53 -7.52 -15.98
C TYR A 86 44.76 -7.56 -14.66
N TRP A 87 43.56 -8.14 -14.66
CA TRP A 87 42.82 -8.45 -13.45
C TRP A 87 42.66 -9.96 -13.30
N THR A 88 42.92 -10.47 -12.10
CA THR A 88 42.68 -11.88 -11.75
C THR A 88 41.92 -11.97 -10.43
N PRO A 89 41.02 -12.95 -10.25
CA PRO A 89 40.25 -13.08 -9.02
C PRO A 89 41.08 -13.27 -7.74
N LYS A 90 42.31 -13.80 -7.86
CA LYS A 90 43.18 -14.08 -6.71
C LYS A 90 44.04 -12.89 -6.28
N VAL A 91 44.47 -12.05 -7.22
CA VAL A 91 45.47 -10.98 -6.98
C VAL A 91 44.89 -9.57 -7.16
N GLY A 92 43.75 -9.43 -7.84
CA GLY A 92 43.21 -8.12 -8.21
C GLY A 92 43.93 -7.55 -9.44
N PHE A 93 44.25 -6.26 -9.43
CA PHE A 93 44.94 -5.58 -10.54
C PHE A 93 46.46 -5.80 -10.51
N SER A 94 47.08 -5.93 -11.69
CA SER A 94 48.53 -6.03 -11.84
C SER A 94 49.02 -5.56 -13.21
N LYS A 95 50.20 -4.92 -13.24
CA LYS A 95 50.90 -4.51 -14.48
C LYS A 95 51.38 -5.70 -15.31
N SER A 96 51.63 -6.86 -14.69
CA SER A 96 52.19 -8.04 -15.36
C SER A 96 51.59 -9.36 -14.88
N LEU A 97 51.59 -10.36 -15.76
CA LEU A 97 51.07 -11.70 -15.49
C LEU A 97 52.20 -12.67 -15.08
N ASN A 98 53.02 -12.31 -14.08
CA ASN A 98 54.10 -13.19 -13.59
C ASN A 98 53.62 -14.06 -12.43
N GLN A 99 53.63 -15.39 -12.61
CA GLN A 99 53.19 -16.37 -11.61
C GLN A 99 54.05 -16.37 -10.33
N ASN A 100 55.32 -15.96 -10.41
CA ASN A 100 56.24 -15.93 -9.27
C ASN A 100 55.92 -14.82 -8.25
N ASN A 101 55.07 -13.85 -8.62
CA ASN A 101 54.68 -12.72 -7.76
C ASN A 101 53.26 -12.88 -7.18
N MET A 102 52.64 -14.06 -7.28
CA MET A 102 51.29 -14.34 -6.75
C MET A 102 51.23 -14.46 -5.20
N GLN A 103 52.18 -13.87 -4.48
CA GLN A 103 52.16 -13.68 -3.02
C GLN A 103 51.57 -12.33 -2.58
N LYS A 104 51.12 -11.48 -3.51
CA LYS A 104 50.39 -10.25 -3.16
C LYS A 104 48.96 -10.59 -2.70
N HIS A 105 48.53 -9.97 -1.62
CA HIS A 105 47.11 -9.91 -1.23
C HIS A 105 46.31 -9.17 -2.31
N TYR A 106 45.00 -9.43 -2.37
CA TYR A 106 44.08 -8.79 -3.32
C TYR A 106 44.20 -7.27 -3.27
N SER A 107 44.58 -6.64 -4.38
CA SER A 107 44.78 -5.19 -4.49
C SER A 107 43.87 -4.54 -5.53
N VAL A 108 43.36 -3.36 -5.21
CA VAL A 108 42.51 -2.52 -6.07
C VAL A 108 43.13 -1.13 -6.26
N ASP A 109 44.44 -1.01 -6.01
CA ASP A 109 45.13 0.28 -6.08
C ASP A 109 45.35 0.72 -7.53
N ASP A 110 45.28 2.03 -7.78
CA ASP A 110 45.45 2.61 -9.12
C ASP A 110 46.91 2.46 -9.60
N ASP A 111 47.86 2.43 -8.65
CA ASP A 111 49.29 2.23 -8.88
C ASP A 111 49.65 0.83 -9.40
N ASP A 112 48.76 -0.15 -9.24
CA ASP A 112 48.94 -1.52 -9.75
C ASP A 112 48.60 -1.64 -11.25
N LEU A 113 48.11 -0.56 -11.89
CA LEU A 113 47.94 -0.44 -13.34
C LEU A 113 48.93 0.56 -13.94
N ALA A 114 49.22 0.45 -15.23
CA ALA A 114 50.00 1.45 -15.95
C ALA A 114 49.15 2.71 -16.19
N ASN A 115 49.79 3.89 -16.20
CA ASN A 115 49.10 5.18 -16.29
C ASN A 115 48.00 5.21 -17.36
N VAL A 116 46.79 5.48 -16.90
CA VAL A 116 45.61 5.64 -17.75
C VAL A 116 45.64 7.04 -18.38
N THR A 117 45.22 7.12 -19.64
CA THR A 117 45.01 8.39 -20.34
C THR A 117 43.54 8.47 -20.67
N TRP A 118 42.87 9.46 -20.10
CA TRP A 118 41.45 9.72 -20.22
C TRP A 118 41.13 10.44 -21.53
N PRO A 119 39.87 10.41 -21.99
CA PRO A 119 39.43 11.18 -23.15
C PRO A 119 39.87 12.66 -23.04
N GLY A 120 40.39 13.22 -24.14
CA GLY A 120 40.99 14.55 -24.15
C GLY A 120 42.48 14.61 -23.77
N GLY A 121 43.13 13.47 -23.53
CA GLY A 121 44.59 13.37 -23.33
C GLY A 121 45.06 13.59 -21.88
N SER A 122 44.14 13.75 -20.93
CA SER A 122 44.47 13.91 -19.51
C SER A 122 44.99 12.62 -18.89
N LYS A 123 46.03 12.72 -18.07
CA LYS A 123 46.54 11.61 -17.22
C LYS A 123 45.98 11.65 -15.80
N VAL A 124 45.24 12.71 -15.46
CA VAL A 124 44.62 12.88 -14.15
C VAL A 124 43.26 12.21 -14.17
N THR A 125 42.98 11.37 -13.19
CA THR A 125 41.68 10.74 -12.99
C THR A 125 40.60 11.82 -12.87
N PRO A 126 39.59 11.84 -13.76
CA PRO A 126 38.55 12.85 -13.71
C PRO A 126 37.82 12.72 -12.37
N LYS A 127 37.66 13.87 -11.70
CA LYS A 127 36.98 13.93 -10.41
C LYS A 127 35.51 13.57 -10.61
N ALA A 128 35.00 12.65 -9.78
CA ALA A 128 33.57 12.35 -9.77
C ALA A 128 32.77 13.62 -9.46
N MET A 129 31.65 13.80 -10.17
CA MET A 129 30.78 14.95 -9.97
C MET A 129 30.21 14.92 -8.55
N THR A 130 30.37 16.02 -7.82
CA THR A 130 29.76 16.21 -6.50
C THR A 130 28.33 16.68 -6.68
N LEU A 131 27.36 15.91 -6.19
CA LEU A 131 25.95 16.26 -6.24
C LEU A 131 25.53 17.05 -5.01
N THR A 132 24.79 18.14 -5.22
CA THR A 132 24.18 18.95 -4.17
C THR A 132 22.71 18.58 -4.03
N ILE A 133 22.35 17.90 -2.93
CA ILE A 133 20.99 17.42 -2.69
C ILE A 133 20.25 18.42 -1.79
N GLY A 134 19.09 18.89 -2.26
CA GLY A 134 18.17 19.70 -1.47
C GLY A 134 17.26 18.83 -0.61
N VAL A 135 17.02 19.23 0.64
CA VAL A 135 16.10 18.52 1.56
C VAL A 135 15.06 19.51 2.08
N PRO A 136 13.75 19.31 1.77
CA PRO A 136 12.70 20.19 2.26
C PRO A 136 12.51 20.00 3.77
N TYR A 137 12.31 21.11 4.47
CA TYR A 137 12.00 21.12 5.90
C TYR A 137 10.49 21.27 6.10
N LYS A 138 9.83 20.24 6.65
CA LYS A 138 8.44 20.30 7.10
C LYS A 138 8.35 20.09 8.62
N THR A 139 7.46 20.85 9.25
CA THR A 139 7.17 20.74 10.70
C THR A 139 6.00 19.80 10.93
N GLY A 140 6.08 18.93 11.95
CA GLY A 140 4.95 18.16 12.47
C GLY A 140 5.04 16.65 12.26
N PHE A 141 5.25 16.19 11.02
CA PHE A 141 5.33 14.77 10.68
C PHE A 141 6.78 14.32 10.49
N LYS A 142 7.41 13.86 11.57
CA LYS A 142 8.85 13.53 11.61
C LYS A 142 9.16 12.11 11.13
N GLU A 143 8.12 11.30 10.90
CA GLU A 143 8.19 9.90 10.51
C GLU A 143 8.75 9.72 9.10
N PHE A 144 8.54 10.70 8.22
CA PHE A 144 9.05 10.68 6.84
C PHE A 144 10.45 11.27 6.74
N MET A 145 10.64 12.47 7.28
CA MET A 145 11.92 13.16 7.31
C MET A 145 12.06 13.92 8.62
N ASN A 146 13.11 13.63 9.38
CA ASN A 146 13.46 14.38 10.57
C ASN A 146 14.76 15.14 10.33
N VAL A 147 14.63 16.38 9.88
CA VAL A 147 15.77 17.26 9.67
C VAL A 147 16.05 18.01 10.97
N SER A 148 17.19 17.70 11.58
CA SER A 148 17.68 18.41 12.76
C SER A 148 18.65 19.52 12.36
N ARG A 149 18.55 20.65 13.05
CA ARG A 149 19.42 21.81 12.83
C ARG A 149 20.65 21.68 13.71
N ASP A 150 21.83 21.63 13.10
CA ASP A 150 23.07 21.82 13.85
C ASP A 150 23.17 23.30 14.27
N LYS A 151 23.21 23.55 15.59
CA LYS A 151 23.15 24.91 16.16
C LYS A 151 24.46 25.70 15.97
N LYS A 152 25.53 25.06 15.50
CA LYS A 152 26.87 25.67 15.40
C LYS A 152 27.06 26.56 14.16
N ASN A 153 26.39 26.31 13.03
CA ASN A 153 26.48 27.12 11.81
C ASN A 153 25.11 27.74 11.48
N ASN A 154 24.89 28.95 11.98
CA ASN A 154 23.64 29.70 11.82
C ASN A 154 23.54 30.39 10.44
N SER A 155 23.50 29.64 9.34
CA SER A 155 23.16 30.24 8.04
C SER A 155 22.20 29.36 7.24
N TRP A 156 20.90 29.56 7.44
CA TRP A 156 19.98 29.43 6.32
C TRP A 156 20.04 30.76 5.57
N LYS A 157 20.93 30.87 4.58
CA LYS A 157 20.79 31.88 3.54
C LYS A 157 19.96 31.27 2.43
N CYS A 158 18.64 31.24 2.59
CA CYS A 158 17.74 31.24 1.45
C CYS A 158 17.67 32.67 0.88
N GLU A 159 18.82 33.28 0.59
CA GLU A 159 18.88 34.62 0.01
C GLU A 159 18.95 34.59 -1.52
N ASN A 160 19.19 33.42 -2.12
CA ASN A 160 19.01 33.15 -3.56
C ASN A 160 18.83 31.64 -3.73
N MET A 161 17.97 31.20 -4.65
CA MET A 161 17.77 29.78 -4.97
C MET A 161 19.12 29.14 -5.32
N GLN A 162 19.73 28.41 -4.37
CA GLN A 162 20.85 27.55 -4.67
C GLN A 162 20.34 26.45 -5.61
N GLN A 163 21.04 26.27 -6.73
CA GLN A 163 20.70 25.23 -7.70
C GLN A 163 21.08 23.88 -7.10
N PHE A 164 20.07 23.07 -6.79
CA PHE A 164 20.25 21.69 -6.35
C PHE A 164 20.22 20.77 -7.56
N ASP A 165 21.03 19.71 -7.55
CA ASP A 165 21.05 18.70 -8.61
C ASP A 165 19.89 17.70 -8.46
N ALA A 166 19.44 17.47 -7.22
CA ALA A 166 18.31 16.62 -6.87
C ALA A 166 17.65 17.09 -5.57
N VAL A 167 16.38 16.73 -5.36
CA VAL A 167 15.67 16.98 -4.10
C VAL A 167 15.27 15.63 -3.50
N VAL A 168 15.43 15.48 -2.19
CA VAL A 168 15.02 14.26 -1.48
C VAL A 168 14.20 14.65 -0.27
N GLY A 169 12.93 14.26 -0.28
CA GLY A 169 12.01 14.49 0.83
C GLY A 169 10.57 14.15 0.45
N ASP A 170 9.62 14.57 1.26
CA ASP A 170 8.19 14.38 1.04
C ASP A 170 7.63 15.34 -0.03
N VAL A 171 8.17 15.22 -1.25
CA VAL A 171 7.82 16.04 -2.41
C VAL A 171 6.72 15.36 -3.21
N THR A 172 5.51 15.91 -3.13
CA THR A 172 4.37 15.42 -3.92
C THR A 172 4.57 15.72 -5.41
N ILE A 173 4.36 14.70 -6.24
CA ILE A 173 4.34 14.78 -7.71
C ILE A 173 3.04 15.46 -8.14
N ILE A 174 3.14 16.66 -8.72
CA ILE A 174 1.99 17.47 -9.16
C ILE A 174 2.25 17.95 -10.58
N ALA A 175 1.22 17.99 -11.42
CA ALA A 175 1.32 18.42 -12.82
C ALA A 175 2.02 19.78 -12.99
N ASP A 176 1.72 20.75 -12.13
CA ASP A 176 2.38 22.08 -12.19
C ASP A 176 3.89 22.01 -11.93
N ARG A 177 4.36 21.09 -11.06
CA ARG A 177 5.79 20.90 -10.79
C ARG A 177 6.50 20.13 -11.89
N THR A 178 5.83 19.18 -12.54
CA THR A 178 6.40 18.38 -13.65
C THR A 178 6.82 19.23 -14.87
N ARG A 179 6.34 20.48 -14.95
CA ARG A 179 6.76 21.42 -15.99
C ARG A 179 8.18 21.96 -15.78
N TYR A 180 8.70 21.88 -14.56
CA TYR A 180 9.98 22.46 -14.16
C TYR A 180 11.01 21.42 -13.74
N VAL A 181 10.57 20.25 -13.27
CA VAL A 181 11.44 19.17 -12.79
C VAL A 181 10.97 17.80 -13.27
N GLU A 182 11.91 16.88 -13.43
CA GLU A 182 11.64 15.47 -13.68
C GLU A 182 11.53 14.74 -12.34
N PHE A 183 10.50 13.90 -12.19
CA PHE A 183 10.27 13.14 -10.96
C PHE A 183 10.60 11.67 -11.17
N SER A 184 11.04 11.03 -10.08
CA SER A 184 11.07 9.56 -10.02
C SER A 184 9.67 8.94 -10.05
N GLN A 185 9.61 7.61 -10.17
CA GLN A 185 8.39 6.89 -9.85
C GLN A 185 7.99 7.15 -8.38
N SER A 186 6.69 7.29 -8.12
CA SER A 186 6.17 7.47 -6.77
C SER A 186 6.57 6.32 -5.87
N TYR A 187 7.16 6.62 -4.71
CA TYR A 187 7.53 5.60 -3.71
C TYR A 187 6.52 5.50 -2.56
N THR A 188 5.48 6.34 -2.53
CA THR A 188 4.38 6.28 -1.54
C THR A 188 3.01 6.08 -2.19
N ASN A 189 2.00 5.79 -1.35
CA ASN A 189 0.61 5.79 -1.75
C ASN A 189 0.18 7.17 -2.26
N THR A 190 -0.49 7.17 -3.40
CA THR A 190 -1.00 8.35 -4.12
C THR A 190 -2.40 8.71 -3.66
N GLY A 191 -2.65 9.98 -3.37
CA GLY A 191 -4.00 10.49 -3.10
C GLY A 191 -4.12 11.26 -1.79
N VAL A 192 -5.32 11.81 -1.57
CA VAL A 192 -5.70 12.57 -0.38
C VAL A 192 -6.91 11.91 0.29
N HIS A 193 -6.82 11.75 1.60
CA HIS A 193 -7.89 11.23 2.46
C HIS A 193 -8.57 12.36 3.22
N MET A 194 -9.85 12.16 3.52
CA MET A 194 -10.59 12.96 4.48
C MET A 194 -10.68 12.20 5.80
N ILE A 195 -10.24 12.83 6.88
CA ILE A 195 -10.34 12.33 8.25
C ILE A 195 -11.47 13.05 8.96
N ILE A 196 -12.31 12.27 9.65
CA ILE A 196 -13.37 12.77 10.51
C ILE A 196 -13.26 12.15 11.91
N ARG A 197 -13.95 12.77 12.87
CA ARG A 197 -14.15 12.19 14.18
C ARG A 197 -15.00 10.93 14.09
N ASN A 198 -14.53 9.86 14.73
CA ASN A 198 -15.29 8.62 14.83
C ASN A 198 -16.40 8.79 15.86
N GLU A 199 -17.65 8.89 15.41
CA GLU A 199 -18.82 8.88 16.28
C GLU A 199 -19.37 7.45 16.38
N ASN A 200 -18.83 6.68 17.33
CA ASN A 200 -19.33 5.34 17.64
C ASN A 200 -20.76 5.43 18.20
N LEU A 201 -21.74 5.15 17.36
CA LEU A 201 -23.16 5.16 17.74
C LEU A 201 -23.54 4.01 18.67
N THR A 202 -22.71 2.97 18.78
CA THR A 202 -22.90 1.81 19.66
C THR A 202 -22.58 2.06 21.12
N ASP A 203 -21.87 3.15 21.45
CA ASP A 203 -21.45 3.43 22.84
C ASP A 203 -22.62 3.97 23.70
N ARG A 204 -23.73 4.38 23.08
CA ARG A 204 -24.93 4.84 23.80
C ARG A 204 -25.82 3.65 24.17
N PRO A 205 -26.21 3.51 25.45
CA PRO A 205 -27.25 2.55 25.83
C PRO A 205 -28.51 2.79 25.00
N TRP A 206 -29.14 1.71 24.53
CA TRP A 206 -30.38 1.76 23.75
C TRP A 206 -30.28 2.50 22.40
N TRP A 207 -29.08 2.59 21.81
CA TRP A 207 -28.87 3.26 20.52
C TRP A 207 -29.79 2.77 19.40
N PHE A 208 -30.21 1.49 19.43
CA PHE A 208 -31.10 0.88 18.45
C PHE A 208 -32.52 1.48 18.46
N LEU A 209 -32.97 2.05 19.58
CA LEU A 209 -34.28 2.74 19.67
C LEU A 209 -34.29 4.06 18.88
N GLY A 210 -33.11 4.62 18.58
CA GLY A 210 -32.96 5.84 17.78
C GLY A 210 -33.30 5.68 16.29
N SER A 211 -33.61 4.45 15.84
CA SER A 211 -34.04 4.19 14.46
C SER A 211 -35.43 4.78 14.15
N TRP A 212 -36.29 4.93 15.16
CA TRP A 212 -37.66 5.46 15.03
C TRP A 212 -37.84 6.76 15.80
N SER A 213 -38.71 7.65 15.28
CA SER A 213 -39.03 8.93 15.93
C SER A 213 -39.82 8.70 17.24
N LYS A 214 -39.72 9.65 18.16
CA LYS A 214 -40.47 9.61 19.43
C LYS A 214 -41.98 9.53 19.17
N ASP A 215 -42.47 10.29 18.19
CA ASP A 215 -43.87 10.28 17.81
C ASP A 215 -44.34 8.90 17.35
N LEU A 216 -43.53 8.21 16.53
CA LEU A 216 -43.84 6.87 16.05
C LEU A 216 -43.87 5.85 17.19
N TRP A 217 -42.96 5.96 18.16
CA TRP A 217 -42.98 5.13 19.36
C TRP A 217 -44.27 5.32 20.16
N PHE A 218 -44.65 6.57 20.42
CA PHE A 218 -45.88 6.87 21.15
C PHE A 218 -47.14 6.41 20.40
N THR A 219 -47.22 6.60 19.08
CA THR A 219 -48.35 6.12 18.29
C THR A 219 -48.46 4.60 18.31
N THR A 220 -47.32 3.90 18.24
CA THR A 220 -47.31 2.43 18.26
C THR A 220 -47.79 1.91 19.61
N ILE A 221 -47.28 2.49 20.72
CA ILE A 221 -47.73 2.16 22.08
C ILE A 221 -49.23 2.45 22.27
N ALA A 222 -49.71 3.61 21.81
CA ALA A 222 -51.11 3.98 21.89
C ALA A 222 -52.02 3.00 21.11
N PHE A 223 -51.57 2.58 19.92
CA PHE A 223 -52.30 1.60 19.12
C PHE A 223 -52.31 0.21 19.76
N PHE A 224 -51.20 -0.24 20.34
CA PHE A 224 -51.13 -1.50 21.11
C PHE A 224 -52.14 -1.54 22.28
N LEU A 225 -52.25 -0.44 23.02
CA LEU A 225 -53.21 -0.31 24.12
C LEU A 225 -54.65 -0.30 23.58
N SER A 226 -54.90 0.45 22.51
CA SER A 226 -56.24 0.56 21.90
C SER A 226 -56.76 -0.78 21.37
N THR A 227 -55.91 -1.60 20.76
CA THR A 227 -56.32 -2.93 20.27
C THR A 227 -56.60 -3.90 21.41
N GLY A 228 -55.76 -3.90 22.46
CA GLY A 228 -56.03 -4.67 23.67
C GLY A 228 -57.36 -4.28 24.32
N PHE A 229 -57.70 -2.99 24.28
CA PHE A 229 -58.94 -2.47 24.85
C PHE A 229 -60.15 -2.89 24.02
N ALA A 230 -60.04 -2.87 22.69
CA ALA A 230 -61.08 -3.38 21.80
C ALA A 230 -61.37 -4.86 22.04
N VAL A 231 -60.33 -5.71 22.18
CA VAL A 231 -60.51 -7.14 22.49
C VAL A 231 -61.17 -7.32 23.85
N TRP A 232 -60.77 -6.54 24.86
CA TRP A 232 -61.40 -6.57 26.17
C TRP A 232 -62.91 -6.25 26.13
N ILE A 233 -63.35 -5.27 25.34
CA ILE A 233 -64.79 -4.96 25.16
C ILE A 233 -65.55 -6.18 24.63
N PHE A 234 -64.99 -6.88 23.64
CA PHE A 234 -65.66 -8.01 23.01
C PHE A 234 -65.63 -9.31 23.84
N GLU A 235 -64.60 -9.50 24.68
CA GLU A 235 -64.42 -10.71 25.48
C GLU A 235 -65.01 -10.60 26.90
N LYS A 236 -65.03 -9.40 27.52
CA LYS A 236 -65.51 -9.22 28.92
C LYS A 236 -66.93 -9.73 29.17
N GLY A 237 -67.79 -9.68 28.15
CA GLY A 237 -69.18 -10.15 28.25
C GLY A 237 -69.36 -11.67 28.09
N LYS A 238 -68.41 -12.38 27.48
CA LYS A 238 -68.56 -13.79 27.08
C LYS A 238 -67.59 -14.74 27.78
N ASN A 239 -66.38 -14.27 28.05
CA ASN A 239 -65.30 -15.10 28.55
C ASN A 239 -65.14 -14.91 30.08
N PRO A 240 -65.30 -15.98 30.90
CA PRO A 240 -65.14 -15.89 32.34
C PRO A 240 -63.69 -15.54 32.75
N GLU A 241 -62.70 -15.79 31.88
CA GLU A 241 -61.30 -15.44 32.14
C GLU A 241 -61.08 -13.92 32.22
N PHE A 242 -61.93 -13.10 31.58
CA PHE A 242 -61.85 -11.64 31.60
C PHE A 242 -62.76 -10.97 32.64
N GLN A 243 -63.42 -11.76 33.49
CA GLN A 243 -64.28 -11.28 34.57
C GLN A 243 -63.50 -11.17 35.90
N GLY A 244 -63.93 -10.26 36.79
CA GLY A 244 -63.26 -9.98 38.07
C GLY A 244 -63.46 -8.55 38.56
N THR A 245 -62.73 -8.15 39.62
CA THR A 245 -62.71 -6.76 40.13
C THR A 245 -61.98 -5.81 39.17
N LEU A 246 -62.25 -4.49 39.23
CA LEU A 246 -61.70 -3.48 38.29
C LEU A 246 -60.17 -3.53 38.15
N SER A 247 -59.43 -3.74 39.25
CA SER A 247 -57.96 -3.85 39.23
C SER A 247 -57.47 -5.14 38.54
N GLN A 248 -58.17 -6.26 38.77
CA GLN A 248 -57.87 -7.54 38.11
C GLN A 248 -58.19 -7.50 36.61
N GLN A 249 -59.27 -6.81 36.20
CA GLN A 249 -59.61 -6.62 34.80
C GLN A 249 -58.56 -5.78 34.08
N LEU A 250 -58.07 -4.71 34.71
CA LEU A 250 -57.04 -3.84 34.13
C LEU A 250 -55.71 -4.59 33.96
N GLY A 251 -55.32 -5.40 34.96
CA GLY A 251 -54.10 -6.22 34.90
C GLY A 251 -54.16 -7.28 33.79
N LYS A 252 -55.30 -7.97 33.65
CA LYS A 252 -55.52 -8.94 32.56
C LYS A 252 -55.52 -8.26 31.19
N TYR A 253 -56.15 -7.11 31.05
CA TYR A 253 -56.09 -6.30 29.81
C TYR A 253 -54.66 -5.92 29.43
N LEU A 254 -53.87 -5.36 30.36
CA LEU A 254 -52.49 -4.95 30.10
C LEU A 254 -51.60 -6.15 29.77
N SER A 255 -51.75 -7.25 30.51
CA SER A 255 -51.04 -8.52 30.26
C SER A 255 -51.37 -9.10 28.89
N PHE A 256 -52.65 -9.07 28.51
CA PHE A 256 -53.11 -9.58 27.23
C PHE A 256 -52.67 -8.70 26.06
N SER A 257 -52.75 -7.37 26.19
CA SER A 257 -52.23 -6.41 25.22
C SER A 257 -50.74 -6.64 24.96
N PHE A 258 -49.94 -6.83 26.01
CA PHE A 258 -48.52 -7.18 25.87
C PHE A 258 -48.29 -8.55 25.21
N SER A 259 -49.09 -9.55 25.58
CA SER A 259 -48.99 -10.91 25.03
C SER A 259 -49.29 -10.99 23.54
N ILE A 260 -50.22 -10.16 23.04
CA ILE A 260 -50.48 -10.05 21.60
C ILE A 260 -49.25 -9.46 20.89
N SER A 261 -48.66 -8.40 21.43
CA SER A 261 -47.51 -7.72 20.81
C SER A 261 -46.27 -8.60 20.66
N VAL A 262 -46.05 -9.53 21.60
CA VAL A 262 -44.89 -10.43 21.61
C VAL A 262 -45.21 -11.79 20.95
N PHE A 263 -46.35 -11.92 20.27
CA PHE A 263 -46.83 -13.19 19.68
C PHE A 263 -46.96 -14.35 20.71
N ALA A 264 -47.15 -14.02 21.99
CA ALA A 264 -47.26 -14.99 23.08
C ALA A 264 -48.73 -15.25 23.45
N HIS A 265 -49.50 -15.79 22.51
CA HIS A 265 -50.95 -15.97 22.70
C HIS A 265 -51.24 -17.11 23.68
N LYS A 266 -51.49 -16.78 24.95
CA LYS A 266 -51.82 -17.76 25.99
C LYS A 266 -53.32 -18.01 26.18
N GLU A 267 -54.17 -17.05 25.84
CA GLU A 267 -55.60 -17.10 26.18
C GLU A 267 -56.49 -17.50 24.99
N LYS A 268 -57.53 -18.29 25.28
CA LYS A 268 -58.49 -18.75 24.27
C LYS A 268 -59.54 -17.65 24.03
N LEU A 269 -59.60 -17.14 22.81
CA LEU A 269 -60.59 -16.15 22.39
C LEU A 269 -61.88 -16.84 21.97
N GLU A 270 -63.01 -16.47 22.58
CA GLU A 270 -64.34 -17.05 22.29
C GLU A 270 -65.07 -16.26 21.19
N SER A 271 -64.85 -14.95 21.08
CA SER A 271 -65.53 -14.13 20.06
C SER A 271 -64.80 -14.15 18.71
N ASN A 272 -65.56 -14.42 17.64
CA ASN A 272 -65.05 -14.37 16.27
C ASN A 272 -64.52 -12.97 15.88
N TYR A 273 -65.07 -11.90 16.44
CA TYR A 273 -64.59 -10.52 16.23
C TYR A 273 -63.20 -10.31 16.83
N SER A 274 -62.96 -10.83 18.04
CA SER A 274 -61.66 -10.75 18.71
C SER A 274 -60.58 -11.50 17.94
N ARG A 275 -60.91 -12.69 17.40
CA ARG A 275 -60.00 -13.48 16.56
C ARG A 275 -59.62 -12.74 15.29
N PHE A 276 -60.57 -12.08 14.64
CA PHE A 276 -60.30 -11.27 13.46
C PHE A 276 -59.39 -10.06 13.77
N ILE A 277 -59.69 -9.31 14.84
CA ILE A 277 -58.90 -8.16 15.27
C ILE A 277 -57.46 -8.57 15.61
N VAL A 278 -57.29 -9.66 16.36
CA VAL A 278 -55.96 -10.17 16.74
C VAL A 278 -55.19 -10.66 15.51
N SER A 279 -55.84 -11.35 14.57
CA SER A 279 -55.18 -11.80 13.33
C SER A 279 -54.71 -10.63 12.46
N LEU A 280 -55.56 -9.62 12.26
CA LEU A 280 -55.20 -8.40 11.51
C LEU A 280 -54.07 -7.64 12.20
N TRP A 281 -54.11 -7.55 13.53
CA TRP A 281 -53.07 -6.88 14.30
C TRP A 281 -51.74 -7.61 14.28
N SER A 282 -51.73 -8.94 14.41
CA SER A 282 -50.52 -9.76 14.28
C SER A 282 -49.85 -9.56 12.91
N PHE A 283 -50.64 -9.41 11.84
CA PHE A 283 -50.11 -9.06 10.52
C PHE A 283 -49.49 -7.65 10.49
N ALA A 284 -50.13 -6.66 11.12
CA ALA A 284 -49.58 -5.30 11.22
C ALA A 284 -48.27 -5.26 12.03
N VAL A 285 -48.20 -5.96 13.17
CA VAL A 285 -46.97 -6.07 13.98
C VAL A 285 -45.84 -6.73 13.20
N TYR A 286 -46.15 -7.75 12.39
CA TYR A 286 -45.17 -8.39 11.52
C TYR A 286 -44.56 -7.40 10.51
N ILE A 287 -45.41 -6.58 9.86
CA ILE A 287 -44.95 -5.52 8.95
C ILE A 287 -44.10 -4.48 9.70
N LEU A 288 -44.56 -4.02 10.85
CA LEU A 288 -43.84 -3.04 11.68
C LEU A 288 -42.45 -3.54 12.08
N MET A 289 -42.33 -4.81 12.48
CA MET A 289 -41.05 -5.43 12.79
C MET A 289 -40.14 -5.52 11.56
N GLY A 290 -40.69 -5.89 10.40
CA GLY A 290 -39.95 -5.90 9.13
C GLY A 290 -39.40 -4.52 8.76
N CYS A 291 -40.21 -3.47 8.87
CA CYS A 291 -39.78 -2.09 8.64
C CYS A 291 -38.73 -1.63 9.66
N PHE A 292 -38.86 -2.03 10.93
CA PHE A 292 -37.89 -1.73 11.97
C PHE A 292 -36.51 -2.34 11.65
N ILE A 293 -36.47 -3.63 11.32
CA ILE A 293 -35.22 -4.32 10.94
C ILE A 293 -34.62 -3.69 9.69
N ALA A 294 -35.43 -3.41 8.66
CA ALA A 294 -34.95 -2.78 7.42
C ALA A 294 -34.31 -1.40 7.67
N ASN A 295 -34.95 -0.56 8.47
CA ASN A 295 -34.42 0.76 8.82
C ASN A 295 -33.16 0.67 9.68
N LEU A 296 -33.13 -0.26 10.65
CA LEU A 296 -31.93 -0.50 11.46
C LEU A 296 -30.75 -0.96 10.58
N THR A 297 -30.99 -1.90 9.66
CA THR A 297 -29.97 -2.37 8.71
C THR A 297 -29.52 -1.26 7.78
N SER A 298 -30.44 -0.45 7.26
CA SER A 298 -30.12 0.72 6.43
C SER A 298 -29.24 1.72 7.19
N MET A 299 -29.61 2.08 8.42
CA MET A 299 -28.83 2.99 9.26
C MET A 299 -27.41 2.47 9.54
N LEU A 300 -27.26 1.16 9.76
CA LEU A 300 -25.95 0.54 9.97
C LEU A 300 -25.10 0.50 8.70
N THR A 301 -25.75 0.40 7.54
CA THR A 301 -25.06 0.36 6.24
C THR A 301 -24.67 1.77 5.76
N VAL A 302 -25.52 2.78 5.99
CA VAL A 302 -25.29 4.17 5.55
C VAL A 302 -24.08 4.82 6.23
N LYS A 303 -23.73 4.44 7.46
CA LYS A 303 -22.51 4.97 8.12
C LYS A 303 -21.22 4.61 7.38
N ASN A 304 -21.25 3.60 6.51
CA ASN A 304 -20.12 3.21 5.68
C ASN A 304 -20.14 3.86 4.29
N LEU A 305 -21.18 4.62 3.94
CA LEU A 305 -21.34 5.19 2.61
C LEU A 305 -21.22 6.73 2.65
N GLN A 306 -20.01 7.16 2.25
CA GLN A 306 -19.76 8.38 1.45
C GLN A 306 -20.32 9.69 2.03
N ILE A 307 -19.60 10.24 3.01
CA ILE A 307 -19.56 11.68 3.21
C ILE A 307 -18.73 12.25 2.04
N ASP A 308 -19.39 12.58 0.93
CA ASP A 308 -18.71 13.14 -0.24
C ASP A 308 -18.17 14.55 0.03
N ARG A 309 -18.89 15.34 0.83
CA ARG A 309 -18.51 16.73 1.12
C ARG A 309 -19.03 17.18 2.48
N VAL A 310 -18.19 17.91 3.22
CA VAL A 310 -18.51 18.39 4.57
C VAL A 310 -18.82 19.88 4.51
N THR A 311 -19.92 20.32 5.11
CA THR A 311 -20.43 21.70 4.98
C THR A 311 -19.82 22.71 5.97
N GLY A 312 -18.89 22.28 6.82
CA GLY A 312 -18.24 23.07 7.88
C GLY A 312 -16.84 23.61 7.54
N PHE A 313 -16.09 23.97 8.58
CA PHE A 313 -14.68 24.33 8.48
C PHE A 313 -13.83 23.08 8.20
N VAL A 314 -12.83 23.22 7.34
CA VAL A 314 -12.00 22.11 6.87
C VAL A 314 -10.54 22.39 7.18
N GLY A 315 -9.86 21.42 7.80
CA GLY A 315 -8.44 21.48 8.08
C GLY A 315 -7.59 20.95 6.93
N TYR A 316 -6.38 21.49 6.75
CA TYR A 316 -5.39 20.98 5.82
C TYR A 316 -3.96 21.25 6.32
N GLN A 317 -2.98 20.50 5.81
CA GLN A 317 -1.59 20.65 6.20
C GLN A 317 -0.98 21.97 5.70
N ASN A 318 -0.28 22.69 6.57
CA ASN A 318 0.44 23.90 6.20
C ASN A 318 1.50 23.64 5.12
N GLY A 319 1.51 24.45 4.06
CA GLY A 319 2.42 24.30 2.93
C GLY A 319 2.09 23.13 1.98
N SER A 320 0.95 22.46 2.16
CA SER A 320 0.50 21.39 1.27
C SER A 320 -0.29 21.91 0.08
N PHE A 321 -0.18 21.19 -1.04
CA PHE A 321 -1.00 21.44 -2.25
C PHE A 321 -2.49 21.18 -2.03
N VAL A 322 -2.85 20.49 -0.94
CA VAL A 322 -4.23 20.20 -0.56
C VAL A 322 -5.05 21.49 -0.43
N HIS A 323 -4.42 22.61 -0.06
CA HIS A 323 -5.09 23.92 -0.07
C HIS A 323 -5.69 24.27 -1.45
N ASP A 324 -4.88 24.12 -2.50
CA ASP A 324 -5.29 24.45 -3.86
C ASP A 324 -6.30 23.44 -4.40
N LEU A 325 -6.14 22.16 -4.05
CA LEU A 325 -7.13 21.10 -4.33
C LEU A 325 -8.49 21.44 -3.72
N LEU A 326 -8.52 21.88 -2.45
CA LEU A 326 -9.75 22.23 -1.74
C LEU A 326 -10.47 23.42 -2.38
N ILE A 327 -9.74 24.40 -2.89
CA ILE A 327 -10.32 25.59 -3.51
C ILE A 327 -10.73 25.32 -4.96
N LYS A 328 -9.81 24.81 -5.79
CA LYS A 328 -10.00 24.69 -7.24
C LYS A 328 -10.92 23.53 -7.61
N ASP A 329 -10.69 22.36 -7.02
CA ASP A 329 -11.37 21.13 -7.43
C ASP A 329 -12.59 20.86 -6.55
N LEU A 330 -12.49 21.15 -5.25
CA LEU A 330 -13.59 20.94 -4.29
C LEU A 330 -14.39 22.21 -4.00
N GLY A 331 -14.04 23.36 -4.57
CA GLY A 331 -14.85 24.59 -4.50
C GLY A 331 -15.11 25.11 -3.08
N TYR A 332 -14.20 24.87 -2.12
CA TYR A 332 -14.31 25.44 -0.77
C TYR A 332 -13.91 26.91 -0.77
N HIS A 333 -14.63 27.72 0.03
CA HIS A 333 -14.28 29.12 0.21
C HIS A 333 -13.05 29.25 1.14
N PRO A 334 -12.05 30.10 0.84
CA PRO A 334 -10.82 30.21 1.63
C PRO A 334 -11.05 30.51 3.12
N SER A 335 -12.12 31.25 3.45
CA SER A 335 -12.50 31.57 4.84
C SER A 335 -12.93 30.35 5.67
N LYS A 336 -13.25 29.22 5.03
CA LYS A 336 -13.61 27.97 5.71
C LYS A 336 -12.42 27.03 5.89
N LEU A 337 -11.23 27.41 5.43
CA LEU A 337 -10.04 26.57 5.49
C LEU A 337 -9.17 26.95 6.70
N ILE A 338 -8.77 25.93 7.46
CA ILE A 338 -7.91 26.09 8.64
C ILE A 338 -6.60 25.36 8.38
N LYS A 339 -5.50 26.11 8.42
CA LYS A 339 -4.15 25.54 8.31
C LYS A 339 -3.75 24.88 9.62
N LEU A 340 -3.20 23.67 9.52
CA LEU A 340 -2.75 22.87 10.66
C LEU A 340 -1.36 22.29 10.32
N SER A 341 -0.46 22.18 11.28
CA SER A 341 0.92 21.74 11.02
C SER A 341 1.30 20.45 11.75
N THR A 342 0.74 20.19 12.93
CA THR A 342 1.15 19.07 13.78
C THR A 342 0.03 18.03 13.94
N THR A 343 0.40 16.78 14.24
CA THR A 343 -0.59 15.71 14.53
C THR A 343 -1.43 16.04 15.76
N GLN A 344 -0.87 16.76 16.73
CA GLN A 344 -1.59 17.23 17.91
C GLN A 344 -2.64 18.29 17.55
N GLU A 345 -2.27 19.28 16.73
CA GLU A 345 -3.23 20.27 16.21
C GLU A 345 -4.37 19.61 15.43
N TYR A 346 -4.10 18.55 14.68
CA TYR A 346 -5.13 17.78 13.98
C TYR A 346 -6.12 17.16 14.97
N ALA A 347 -5.60 16.47 15.98
CA ALA A 347 -6.42 15.81 17.00
C ALA A 347 -7.25 16.82 17.79
N ASP A 348 -6.64 17.92 18.22
CA ASP A 348 -7.32 18.96 19.01
C ASP A 348 -8.40 19.68 18.19
N ALA A 349 -8.13 19.96 16.92
CA ALA A 349 -9.10 20.59 16.03
C ALA A 349 -10.35 19.72 15.80
N LEU A 350 -10.16 18.41 15.59
CA LEU A 350 -11.27 17.46 15.43
C LEU A 350 -12.00 17.18 16.75
N ARG A 351 -11.30 17.13 17.89
CA ARG A 351 -11.90 16.95 19.23
C ARG A 351 -12.78 18.12 19.63
N ASN A 352 -12.26 19.34 19.47
CA ASN A 352 -12.95 20.58 19.79
C ASN A 352 -14.04 20.94 18.78
N LYS A 353 -14.21 20.15 17.71
CA LYS A 353 -15.12 20.40 16.59
C LYS A 353 -14.88 21.76 15.93
N SER A 354 -13.65 22.28 15.98
CA SER A 354 -13.28 23.51 15.28
C SER A 354 -13.20 23.30 13.77
N VAL A 355 -12.76 22.11 13.35
CA VAL A 355 -12.89 21.59 11.99
C VAL A 355 -13.84 20.39 11.98
N SER A 356 -14.64 20.30 10.94
CA SER A 356 -15.54 19.17 10.72
C SER A 356 -14.82 17.99 10.06
N ALA A 357 -13.79 18.27 9.26
CA ALA A 357 -12.95 17.27 8.62
C ALA A 357 -11.55 17.83 8.34
N ILE A 358 -10.57 16.94 8.20
CA ILE A 358 -9.21 17.28 7.77
C ILE A 358 -8.90 16.54 6.48
N TYR A 359 -8.33 17.23 5.49
CA TYR A 359 -7.87 16.62 4.24
C TYR A 359 -6.36 16.63 4.24
N ASP A 360 -5.76 15.46 3.99
CA ASP A 360 -4.32 15.33 3.92
C ASP A 360 -3.89 14.15 3.06
N GLU A 361 -2.63 14.13 2.65
CA GLU A 361 -2.04 13.08 1.84
C GLU A 361 -2.10 11.73 2.57
N ILE A 362 -2.31 10.64 1.82
CA ILE A 362 -2.46 9.29 2.39
C ILE A 362 -1.32 8.92 3.38
N PRO A 363 -0.04 9.20 3.09
CA PRO A 363 1.04 8.87 4.03
C PRO A 363 0.86 9.55 5.40
N TYR A 364 0.53 10.84 5.43
CA TYR A 364 0.34 11.58 6.69
C TYR A 364 -0.91 11.10 7.44
N THR A 365 -2.01 10.83 6.72
CA THR A 365 -3.23 10.31 7.36
C THR A 365 -3.03 8.93 7.97
N LYS A 366 -2.24 8.05 7.33
CA LYS A 366 -1.88 6.74 7.90
C LYS A 366 -1.11 6.88 9.21
N VAL A 367 -0.13 7.79 9.26
CA VAL A 367 0.63 8.07 10.50
C VAL A 367 -0.28 8.62 11.58
N PHE A 368 -1.14 9.59 11.26
CA PHE A 368 -2.09 10.16 12.20
C PHE A 368 -3.08 9.11 12.76
N LEU A 369 -3.66 8.28 11.90
CA LEU A 369 -4.60 7.24 12.31
C LEU A 369 -3.93 6.11 13.09
N ALA A 370 -2.64 5.83 12.84
CA ALA A 370 -1.89 4.90 13.67
C ALA A 370 -1.71 5.42 15.10
N GLN A 371 -1.60 6.74 15.29
CA GLN A 371 -1.48 7.37 16.61
C GLN A 371 -2.82 7.50 17.34
N TYR A 372 -3.94 7.69 16.61
CA TYR A 372 -5.26 8.00 17.18
C TYR A 372 -6.39 7.10 16.62
N CYS A 373 -6.14 5.79 16.53
CA CYS A 373 -6.98 4.83 15.80
C CYS A 373 -8.42 4.66 16.34
N SER A 374 -8.68 4.93 17.61
CA SER A 374 -10.00 4.78 18.23
C SER A 374 -10.90 6.01 18.04
N GLU A 375 -10.30 7.19 17.90
CA GLU A 375 -10.99 8.48 17.95
C GLU A 375 -11.36 9.04 16.56
N PHE A 376 -10.64 8.65 15.52
CA PHE A 376 -10.80 9.19 14.17
C PHE A 376 -10.88 8.09 13.12
N THR A 377 -11.55 8.38 12.01
CA THR A 377 -11.71 7.45 10.89
C THR A 377 -11.64 8.18 9.56
N ILE A 378 -11.37 7.42 8.49
CA ILE A 378 -11.38 7.92 7.11
C ILE A 378 -12.82 7.94 6.63
N ALA A 379 -13.22 9.02 5.96
CA ALA A 379 -14.52 9.12 5.32
C ALA A 379 -14.40 9.66 3.88
N GLY A 380 -15.43 9.43 3.07
CA GLY A 380 -15.52 9.96 1.72
C GLY A 380 -14.61 9.26 0.69
N PRO A 381 -14.60 9.77 -0.56
CA PRO A 381 -13.78 9.24 -1.62
C PRO A 381 -12.30 9.63 -1.45
N ILE A 382 -11.42 8.85 -2.09
CA ILE A 382 -10.00 9.21 -2.22
C ILE A 382 -9.87 10.19 -3.37
N TYR A 383 -9.31 11.37 -3.11
CA TYR A 383 -9.05 12.34 -4.16
C TYR A 383 -7.71 12.01 -4.84
N PRO A 384 -7.69 11.91 -6.19
CA PRO A 384 -6.49 11.54 -6.90
C PRO A 384 -5.43 12.64 -6.76
N ALA A 385 -4.25 12.24 -6.31
CA ALA A 385 -3.06 13.09 -6.25
C ALA A 385 -1.83 12.22 -6.48
N GLY A 386 -0.72 12.82 -6.92
CA GLY A 386 0.55 12.10 -6.98
C GLY A 386 1.02 11.69 -5.57
N GLY A 387 1.82 10.64 -5.49
CA GLY A 387 2.54 10.32 -4.27
C GLY A 387 3.86 11.08 -4.21
N PHE A 388 4.75 10.68 -3.30
CA PHE A 388 6.05 11.30 -3.15
C PHE A 388 7.05 10.75 -4.18
N GLY A 389 7.84 11.65 -4.75
CA GLY A 389 8.95 11.36 -5.64
C GLY A 389 10.19 12.16 -5.24
N PHE A 390 11.32 11.80 -5.83
CA PHE A 390 12.56 12.57 -5.76
C PHE A 390 12.57 13.67 -6.81
#